data_AF-A0A6H5H0W4-F1
#
_entry.id   AF-A0A6H5H0W4-F1
#
_cell.length_a   1.000
_cell.length_b   1.000
_cell.length_c   1.000
_cell.angle_alpha   90.00
_cell.angle_beta   90.00
_cell.angle_gamma   90.00
#
_symmetry.space_group_name_H-M   'P 1'
#
loop_
_entity.id
_entity.type
_entity.pdbx_description
1 polymer ?
#
loop_
_entity_poly.entity_id
_entity_poly.type
_entity_poly.pdbx_seq_one_letter_code
_entity_poly.pdbx_strand_id
1 'polypeptide(L)'
;MAVSVPIVGAVCGFWAVVAFIVPWFIPKGPNRGVTQWCIVLSAICCWAFWGLNYLTQMNPLIGPKLSSNQISAIAREWVGIIILNNKNVLNYCQC
;
A
#
# COMPACT_ATOMS: atom_id res chain seq x y z
N MET A 1 10.83 -0.35 -9.59
CA MET A 1 10.14 -1.31 -10.48
C MET A 1 10.47 -2.76 -10.12
N ALA A 2 11.74 -3.17 -9.93
CA ALA A 2 12.06 -4.57 -9.59
C ALA A 2 11.60 -5.01 -8.18
N VAL A 3 11.62 -4.10 -7.20
CA VAL A 3 11.25 -4.40 -5.80
C VAL A 3 9.74 -4.54 -5.60
N SER A 4 8.92 -3.96 -6.49
CA SER A 4 7.47 -4.01 -6.35
C SER A 4 6.84 -5.31 -6.87
N VAL A 5 7.47 -5.97 -7.85
CA VAL A 5 7.01 -7.26 -8.39
C VAL A 5 6.83 -8.34 -7.30
N PRO A 6 7.82 -8.61 -6.41
CA PRO A 6 7.64 -9.62 -5.38
C PRO A 6 6.55 -9.25 -4.36
N ILE A 7 6.38 -7.96 -4.05
CA ILE A 7 5.35 -7.48 -3.11
C ILE A 7 3.96 -7.70 -3.70
N VAL A 8 3.75 -7.30 -4.96
CA VAL A 8 2.47 -7.49 -5.66
C VAL A 8 2.14 -8.98 -5.76
N GLY A 9 3.12 -9.82 -6.12
CA GLY A 9 2.94 -11.27 -6.17
C GLY A 9 2.52 -11.86 -4.81
N ALA A 10 3.14 -11.42 -3.71
CA ALA A 10 2.81 -11.87 -2.37
C ALA A 10 1.38 -11.50 -1.95
N VAL A 11 0.95 -10.25 -2.19
CA VAL A 11 -0.40 -9.80 -1.81
C VAL A 11 -1.49 -10.48 -2.65
N CYS A 12 -1.27 -10.63 -3.96
CA CYS A 12 -2.18 -11.36 -4.83
C CYS A 12 -2.28 -12.84 -4.42
N GLY A 13 -1.14 -13.49 -4.15
CA GLY A 13 -1.09 -14.87 -3.70
C GLY A 13 -1.80 -15.08 -2.36
N PHE A 14 -1.56 -14.20 -1.39
CA PHE A 14 -2.23 -14.24 -0.08
C PHE A 14 -3.75 -14.21 -0.22
N TRP A 15 -4.30 -13.20 -0.91
CA TRP A 15 -5.76 -13.07 -1.03
C TRP A 15 -6.38 -14.15 -1.92
N ALA A 16 -5.66 -14.66 -2.91
CA ALA A 16 -6.09 -15.83 -3.68
C ALA A 16 -6.21 -17.07 -2.78
N VAL A 17 -5.22 -17.34 -1.93
CA VAL A 17 -5.30 -18.43 -0.95
C VAL A 17 -6.47 -18.23 0.00
N VAL A 18 -6.70 -17.02 0.51
CA VAL A 18 -7.84 -16.72 1.39
C VAL A 18 -9.19 -16.94 0.67
N ALA A 19 -9.31 -16.56 -0.60
CA ALA A 19 -10.54 -16.71 -1.35
C ALA A 19 -10.83 -18.17 -1.76
N PHE A 20 -9.80 -18.97 -2.07
CA PHE A 20 -10.00 -20.32 -2.64
C PHE A 20 -9.73 -21.46 -1.64
N ILE A 21 -8.74 -21.33 -0.77
CA ILE A 21 -8.28 -22.41 0.11
C ILE A 21 -9.04 -22.39 1.44
N VAL A 22 -9.20 -21.21 2.06
CA VAL A 22 -9.84 -21.08 3.38
C VAL A 22 -11.30 -21.57 3.40
N PRO A 23 -12.16 -21.31 2.39
CA PRO A 23 -13.55 -21.78 2.40
C PRO A 23 -13.69 -23.31 2.43
N TRP A 24 -12.65 -24.05 2.02
CA TRP A 24 -12.65 -25.52 2.06
C TRP A 24 -12.54 -26.07 3.49
N PHE A 25 -11.83 -25.35 4.36
CA PHE A 25 -11.59 -25.75 5.76
C PHE A 25 -12.71 -25.34 6.73
N ILE A 26 -13.80 -24.73 6.24
CA ILE A 26 -14.93 -24.35 7.09
C ILE A 26 -15.71 -25.61 7.51
N PRO A 27 -15.85 -25.87 8.82
CA PRO A 27 -16.56 -27.06 9.33
C PRO A 27 -18.04 -27.04 8.95
N LYS A 28 -18.64 -28.23 8.91
CA LYS A 28 -20.07 -28.38 8.59
C LYS A 28 -20.92 -27.77 9.70
N GLY A 29 -21.74 -26.80 9.36
CA GLY A 29 -22.70 -26.17 10.26
C GLY A 29 -23.87 -25.54 9.49
N PRO A 30 -24.93 -25.11 10.19
CA PRO A 30 -26.16 -24.59 9.56
C PRO A 30 -25.92 -23.41 8.62
N ASN A 31 -24.93 -22.57 8.94
CA ASN A 31 -24.62 -21.34 8.22
C ASN A 31 -23.37 -21.44 7.33
N ARG A 32 -22.91 -22.65 6.99
CA ARG A 32 -21.65 -22.87 6.26
C ARG A 32 -21.57 -22.07 4.95
N GLY A 33 -22.63 -22.08 4.15
CA GLY A 33 -22.66 -21.38 2.86
C GLY A 33 -22.51 -19.86 3.02
N VAL A 34 -23.18 -19.28 4.02
CA VAL A 34 -23.09 -17.85 4.31
C VAL A 34 -21.66 -17.49 4.74
N THR A 35 -21.07 -18.24 5.66
CA THR A 35 -19.68 -18.02 6.11
C THR A 35 -18.69 -18.12 4.95
N GLN A 36 -18.84 -19.09 4.05
CA GLN A 36 -17.98 -19.24 2.87
C GLN A 36 -18.06 -18.01 1.97
N TRP A 37 -19.26 -17.53 1.65
CA TRP A 37 -19.43 -16.36 0.79
C TRP A 37 -18.99 -15.06 1.45
N CYS A 38 -19.18 -14.90 2.76
CA CYS A 38 -18.64 -13.76 3.49
C CYS A 38 -17.12 -13.71 3.38
N ILE A 39 -16.41 -14.84 3.55
CA ILE A 39 -14.95 -14.91 3.43
C ILE A 39 -14.49 -14.58 2.00
N VAL A 40 -15.14 -15.16 0.99
CA VAL A 40 -14.81 -14.93 -0.43
C VAL A 40 -15.01 -13.46 -0.81
N LEU A 41 -16.17 -12.88 -0.47
CA LEU A 41 -16.48 -11.47 -0.77
C LEU A 41 -15.53 -10.52 -0.05
N SER A 42 -15.20 -10.80 1.22
CA SER A 42 -14.20 -10.04 1.96
C SER A 42 -12.82 -10.13 1.33
N ALA A 43 -12.38 -11.32 0.90
CA ALA A 43 -11.08 -11.47 0.25
C ALA A 43 -10.98 -10.67 -1.06
N ILE A 44 -12.05 -10.69 -1.86
CA ILE A 44 -12.13 -9.93 -3.12
C ILE A 44 -12.11 -8.43 -2.82
N CYS A 45 -12.89 -7.94 -1.86
CA CYS A 45 -12.96 -6.51 -1.58
C CYS A 45 -11.65 -5.98 -0.99
N CYS A 46 -10.99 -6.74 -0.13
CA CYS A 46 -9.69 -6.38 0.43
C CYS A 46 -8.59 -6.37 -0.63
N TRP A 47 -8.58 -7.35 -1.55
CA TRP A 47 -7.66 -7.36 -2.68
C TRP A 47 -7.91 -6.18 -3.62
N ALA A 48 -9.17 -5.89 -3.97
CA ALA A 48 -9.54 -4.79 -4.84
C ALA A 48 -9.19 -3.42 -4.21
N PHE A 49 -9.49 -3.22 -2.92
CA PHE A 49 -9.12 -2.01 -2.19
C PHE A 49 -7.61 -1.80 -2.23
N TRP A 50 -6.83 -2.83 -1.90
CA TRP A 50 -5.37 -2.71 -1.95
C TRP A 50 -4.87 -2.42 -3.38
N GLY A 51 -5.36 -3.16 -4.38
CA GLY A 51 -4.92 -3.03 -5.77
C GLY A 51 -5.22 -1.64 -6.35
N LEU A 52 -6.41 -1.10 -6.08
CA LEU A 52 -6.78 0.24 -6.52
C LEU A 52 -5.87 1.31 -5.90
N ASN A 53 -5.64 1.27 -4.58
CA ASN A 53 -4.73 2.21 -3.91
C ASN A 53 -3.28 2.08 -4.39
N TYR A 54 -2.86 0.88 -4.77
CA TYR A 54 -1.53 0.67 -5.34
C TYR A 54 -1.42 1.30 -6.74
N LEU A 55 -2.42 1.08 -7.60
CA LEU A 55 -2.45 1.63 -8.97
C LEU A 55 -2.45 3.16 -9.01
N THR A 56 -3.17 3.81 -8.10
CA THR A 56 -3.24 5.28 -8.05
C THR A 56 -1.87 5.93 -7.76
N GLN A 57 -0.93 5.19 -7.17
CA GLN A 57 0.40 5.68 -6.81
C GLN A 57 1.48 5.35 -7.83
N MET A 58 1.21 4.51 -8.85
CA MET A 58 2.25 4.08 -9.80
C MET A 58 2.69 5.17 -10.78
N ASN A 59 1.80 6.12 -11.09
CA ASN A 59 2.09 7.27 -11.95
C ASN A 59 1.45 8.53 -11.34
N PRO A 60 2.01 9.07 -10.24
CA PRO A 60 1.42 10.19 -9.53
C PRO A 60 1.57 11.47 -10.37
N LEU A 61 0.46 12.18 -10.58
CA LEU A 61 0.44 13.46 -11.29
C LEU A 61 0.67 14.65 -10.36
N ILE A 62 0.49 14.45 -9.05
CA ILE A 62 0.53 15.49 -8.03
C ILE A 62 1.47 15.03 -6.92
N GLY A 63 2.45 15.88 -6.61
CA GLY A 63 3.34 15.72 -5.47
C GLY A 63 2.79 16.37 -4.19
N PRO A 64 3.31 16.00 -3.02
CA PRO A 64 2.92 16.60 -1.75
C PRO A 64 3.47 18.04 -1.63
N LYS A 65 2.64 18.98 -1.17
CA LYS A 65 3.04 20.37 -0.89
C LYS A 65 3.40 20.52 0.59
N LEU A 66 4.65 20.87 0.89
CA LEU A 66 5.15 21.00 2.27
C LEU A 66 5.71 22.40 2.52
N SER A 67 5.56 22.88 3.75
CA SER A 67 6.25 24.08 4.21
C SER A 67 7.73 23.81 4.46
N SER A 68 8.57 24.85 4.37
CA SER A 68 10.03 24.75 4.54
C SER A 68 10.42 24.14 5.90
N ASN A 69 9.62 24.38 6.94
CA ASN A 69 9.83 23.79 8.27
C ASN A 69 9.59 22.27 8.28
N GLN A 70 8.55 21.79 7.60
CA GLN A 70 8.25 20.35 7.49
C GLN A 70 9.31 19.63 6.65
N ILE A 71 9.78 20.24 5.56
CA ILE A 71 10.87 19.70 4.75
C ILE A 71 12.14 19.56 5.59
N SER A 72 12.48 20.60 6.38
CA SER A 72 13.65 20.55 7.26
C SER A 72 13.53 19.47 8.33
N ALA A 73 12.34 19.25 8.88
CA ALA A 73 12.10 18.20 9.87
C ALA A 73 12.26 16.80 9.24
N ILE A 74 11.64 16.54 8.09
CA ILE A 74 11.75 15.25 7.39
C ILE A 74 13.18 14.97 6.99
N ALA A 75 13.89 15.94 6.42
CA ALA A 75 15.27 15.73 6.01
C ALA A 75 16.21 15.49 7.20
N ARG A 76 15.90 16.00 8.39
CA ARG A 76 16.68 15.69 9.61
C ARG A 76 16.55 14.23 10.01
N GLU A 77 15.33 13.69 9.97
CA GLU A 77 15.04 12.32 10.43
C GLU A 77 15.37 11.26 9.37
N TRP A 78 15.23 11.57 8.07
CA TRP A 78 15.30 10.57 6.99
C TRP A 78 16.55 10.68 6.10
N VAL A 79 17.25 11.83 6.05
CA VAL A 79 18.35 12.07 5.09
C VAL A 79 19.67 12.42 5.80
N GLY A 80 19.63 13.26 6.82
CA GLY A 80 20.79 13.70 7.58
C GLY A 80 21.20 15.17 7.33
N ILE A 81 21.82 15.76 8.36
CA ILE A 81 22.12 17.21 8.46
C ILE A 81 23.02 17.77 7.35
N ILE A 82 23.87 16.94 6.73
CA ILE A 82 24.85 17.39 5.72
C ILE A 82 24.14 17.95 4.47
N ILE A 83 23.00 17.37 4.07
CA ILE A 83 22.22 17.84 2.91
C ILE A 83 21.42 19.11 3.24
N LEU A 84 21.00 19.28 4.51
CA LEU A 84 20.18 20.40 4.98
C LEU A 84 20.89 21.75 4.96
N ASN A 85 22.22 21.77 5.07
CA ASN A 85 22.97 23.03 5.04
C ASN A 85 23.02 23.64 3.61
N ASN A 86 22.57 22.89 2.60
CA ASN A 86 22.52 23.38 1.23
C ASN A 86 21.18 24.09 0.94
N LYS A 87 21.17 25.42 1.07
CA LYS A 87 19.99 26.26 0.81
C LYS A 87 19.47 26.20 -0.64
N ASN A 88 20.25 25.67 -1.58
CA ASN A 88 19.77 25.47 -2.94
C ASN A 88 18.72 24.36 -3.00
N VAL A 89 18.85 23.30 -2.18
CA VAL A 89 17.93 22.14 -2.17
C VAL A 89 16.52 22.53 -1.71
N LEU A 90 16.40 23.41 -0.71
CA LEU A 90 15.10 23.88 -0.22
C LEU A 90 14.31 24.68 -1.27
N ASN A 91 14.99 25.38 -2.17
CA ASN A 91 14.34 26.16 -3.22
C ASN A 91 13.75 25.28 -4.34
N TYR A 92 14.26 24.06 -4.57
CA TYR A 92 13.69 23.12 -5.56
C TYR A 92 12.42 22.40 -5.07
N CYS A 93 12.21 22.31 -3.76
CA CYS A 93 11.04 21.63 -3.19
C CYS A 93 9.81 22.55 -3.02
N GLN A 94 9.94 23.85 -3.26
CA GLN A 94 8.85 24.83 -3.18
C GLN A 94 8.36 25.18 -4.60
N CYS A 95 7.43 24.37 -5.14
CA CYS A 95 6.62 24.68 -6.32
C CYS A 95 5.15 24.93 -5.94
#